data_AF-A0A4Y2Q2J1-F1
#
_entry.id   AF-A0A4Y2Q2J1-F1
#
_cell.length_a   1.000
_cell.length_b   1.000
_cell.length_c   1.000
_cell.angle_alpha   90.00
_cell.angle_beta   90.00
_cell.angle_gamma   90.00
#
_symmetry.space_group_name_H-M   'P 1'
#
loop_
_entity.id
_entity.type
_entity.pdbx_description
1 polymer ?
#
loop_
_entity_poly.entity_id
_entity_poly.type
_entity_poly.pdbx_seq_one_letter_code
_entity_poly.pdbx_strand_id
1 'polypeptide(L)'
;MAPVQTWQPCGCYVWGCLGGSGGGYLQRLVDRVKNIQIANNPKTYFSEKLYQSVDGRALSECAKTKNQNDWVKSRNRFLSGKDFINLIKTRINCLPTASRCARDRPAKDKYCRAGCPRKETLNHISQACPRTHGKRIDRHNAVANYIKRALENRGYEVYSEPCYPTSMGKRTSDLIAKKESRILVIDA
;
A
#
# COMPACT_ATOMS: atom_id res chain seq x y z
N MET A 1 -10.51 -59.20 -26.97
CA MET A 1 -11.59 -58.73 -26.07
C MET A 1 -10.98 -58.56 -24.69
N ALA A 2 -10.89 -57.30 -24.24
CA ALA A 2 -10.25 -56.92 -22.98
C ALA A 2 -11.18 -57.18 -21.78
N PRO A 3 -10.66 -57.58 -20.61
CA PRO A 3 -11.44 -57.72 -19.40
C PRO A 3 -11.78 -56.36 -18.77
N VAL A 4 -12.97 -56.30 -18.20
CA VAL A 4 -13.65 -55.16 -17.58
C VAL A 4 -12.86 -54.62 -16.37
N GLN A 5 -12.57 -53.31 -16.39
CA GLN A 5 -12.03 -52.56 -15.26
C GLN A 5 -13.08 -52.44 -14.14
N THR A 6 -12.76 -52.97 -12.96
CA THR A 6 -13.48 -52.68 -11.72
C THR A 6 -12.91 -51.42 -11.07
N TRP A 7 -13.80 -50.52 -10.68
CA TRP A 7 -13.51 -49.23 -10.06
C TRP A 7 -12.90 -49.39 -8.66
N GLN A 8 -11.73 -48.79 -8.42
CA GLN A 8 -11.20 -48.57 -7.07
C GLN A 8 -11.87 -47.33 -6.45
N PRO A 9 -12.48 -47.41 -5.26
CA PRO A 9 -12.93 -46.22 -4.55
C PRO A 9 -11.73 -45.45 -3.98
N CYS A 10 -11.65 -44.17 -4.35
CA CYS A 10 -10.71 -43.19 -3.80
C CYS A 10 -10.79 -43.15 -2.27
N GLY A 11 -9.63 -43.28 -1.63
CA GLY A 11 -9.51 -43.30 -0.17
C GLY A 11 -10.16 -42.09 0.50
N CYS A 12 -11.11 -42.38 1.39
CA CYS A 12 -11.58 -41.43 2.39
C CYS A 12 -10.39 -40.97 3.24
N TYR A 13 -10.15 -39.65 3.28
CA TYR A 13 -9.31 -39.03 4.31
C TYR A 13 -9.99 -39.24 5.66
N VAL A 14 -9.54 -40.27 6.39
CA VAL A 14 -9.82 -40.43 7.81
C VAL A 14 -9.16 -39.26 8.52
N TRP A 15 -9.97 -38.39 9.11
CA TRP A 15 -9.52 -37.46 10.14
C TRP A 15 -9.04 -38.30 11.33
N GLY A 16 -7.75 -38.63 11.32
CA GLY A 16 -7.09 -39.23 12.46
C GLY A 16 -7.09 -38.23 13.62
N CYS A 17 -7.94 -38.48 14.61
CA CYS A 17 -7.75 -37.91 15.95
C CYS A 17 -6.30 -38.13 16.36
N LEU A 18 -5.60 -37.04 16.66
CA LEU A 18 -4.19 -37.03 17.06
C LEU A 18 -4.00 -37.86 18.35
N GLY A 19 -3.75 -39.15 18.20
CA GLY A 19 -3.19 -40.01 19.24
C GLY A 19 -1.73 -39.64 19.47
N GLY A 20 -1.49 -38.56 20.22
CA GLY A 20 -0.17 -38.20 20.70
C GLY A 20 -0.27 -37.82 22.17
N SER A 21 0.48 -38.51 23.03
CA SER A 21 0.62 -38.13 24.44
C SER A 21 1.06 -36.67 24.55
N GLY A 22 0.59 -35.93 25.56
CA GLY A 22 0.90 -34.50 25.75
C GLY A 22 2.40 -34.16 25.69
N GLY A 23 3.28 -35.15 25.97
CA GLY A 23 4.73 -35.05 25.80
C GLY A 23 5.19 -34.81 24.36
N GLY A 24 4.53 -35.40 23.35
CA GLY A 24 4.89 -35.20 21.94
C GLY A 24 4.51 -33.82 21.39
N TYR A 25 3.52 -33.15 21.98
CA TYR A 25 3.20 -31.76 21.65
C TYR A 25 4.20 -30.78 22.27
N LEU A 26 4.52 -30.97 23.55
CA LEU A 26 5.53 -30.18 24.26
C LEU A 26 6.91 -30.32 23.62
N GLN A 27 7.32 -31.54 23.26
CA GLN A 27 8.60 -31.76 22.58
C GLN A 27 8.66 -31.04 21.23
N ARG A 28 7.59 -31.10 20.42
CA ARG A 28 7.49 -30.36 19.14
C ARG A 28 7.45 -28.85 19.31
N LEU A 29 7.03 -28.33 20.45
CA LEU A 29 7.11 -26.91 20.78
C LEU A 29 8.54 -26.53 21.19
N VAL A 30 9.15 -27.32 22.08
CA VAL A 30 10.54 -27.13 22.53
C VAL A 30 11.51 -27.21 21.36
N ASP A 31 11.35 -28.18 20.46
CA ASP A 31 12.18 -28.32 19.26
C ASP A 31 11.95 -27.17 18.28
N ARG A 32 10.73 -26.63 18.19
CA ARG A 32 10.47 -25.41 17.42
C ARG A 32 11.20 -24.21 18.03
N VAL A 33 11.15 -24.04 19.35
CA VAL A 33 11.83 -22.94 20.04
C VAL A 33 13.34 -23.04 19.91
N LYS A 34 13.91 -24.25 20.05
CA LYS A 34 15.34 -24.52 19.86
C LYS A 34 15.81 -24.27 18.43
N ASN A 35 14.95 -24.54 17.44
CA ASN A 35 15.25 -24.34 16.02
C ASN A 35 14.86 -22.95 15.49
N ILE A 36 14.29 -22.06 16.31
CA ILE A 36 14.17 -20.65 15.95
C ILE A 36 15.59 -20.08 15.96
N GLN A 37 16.22 -20.10 14.79
CA GLN A 37 17.34 -19.25 14.48
C GLN A 37 16.82 -17.81 14.53
N ILE A 38 17.02 -17.14 15.67
CA ILE A 38 16.82 -15.69 15.75
C ILE A 38 17.88 -15.13 14.79
N ALA A 39 17.45 -14.69 13.61
CA ALA A 39 18.35 -14.09 12.65
C ALA A 39 19.23 -13.05 13.38
N ASN A 40 20.54 -13.04 13.10
CA ASN A 40 21.52 -12.14 13.74
C ASN A 40 21.06 -10.66 13.74
N ASN A 41 20.13 -10.31 12.85
CA ASN A 41 19.33 -9.10 12.94
C ASN A 41 17.83 -9.42 12.72
N PRO A 42 17.02 -9.59 13.78
CA PRO A 42 15.61 -9.95 13.65
C PRO A 42 14.81 -8.84 12.96
N LYS A 43 15.19 -7.57 13.16
CA LYS A 43 14.53 -6.42 12.53
C LYS A 43 14.67 -6.48 11.00
N THR A 44 15.87 -6.74 10.50
CA THR A 44 16.12 -6.88 9.06
C THR A 44 15.32 -8.05 8.50
N TYR A 45 15.42 -9.23 9.14
CA TYR A 45 14.69 -10.42 8.70
C TYR A 45 13.17 -10.20 8.61
N PHE A 46 12.54 -9.65 9.66
CA PHE A 46 11.10 -9.40 9.65
C PHE A 46 10.71 -8.29 8.67
N SER A 47 11.56 -7.27 8.49
CA SER A 47 11.29 -6.23 7.49
C SER A 47 11.31 -6.78 6.06
N GLU A 48 12.27 -7.65 5.73
CA GLU A 48 12.35 -8.33 4.42
C GLU A 48 11.14 -9.22 4.18
N LYS A 49 10.75 -10.02 5.18
CA LYS A 49 9.52 -10.83 5.11
C LYS A 49 8.27 -9.96 4.93
N LEU A 50 8.18 -8.83 5.63
CA LEU A 50 7.09 -7.88 5.46
C LEU A 50 7.06 -7.30 4.03
N TYR A 51 8.19 -6.87 3.49
CA TYR A 51 8.27 -6.29 2.15
C TYR A 51 8.02 -7.30 1.01
N GLN A 52 8.11 -8.60 1.30
CA GLN A 52 7.69 -9.66 0.38
C GLN A 52 6.15 -9.88 0.39
N SER A 53 5.44 -9.39 1.40
CA SER A 53 3.98 -9.51 1.50
C SER A 53 3.24 -8.46 0.67
N VAL A 54 1.97 -8.73 0.34
CA VAL A 54 1.09 -7.78 -0.38
C VAL A 54 0.94 -6.46 0.38
N ASP A 55 0.77 -6.53 1.70
CA ASP A 55 0.53 -5.36 2.54
C ASP A 55 1.84 -4.55 2.71
N GLY A 56 2.98 -5.24 2.86
CA GLY A 56 4.26 -4.60 3.14
C GLY A 56 5.09 -4.19 1.92
N ARG A 57 4.84 -4.73 0.71
CA ARG A 57 5.65 -4.42 -0.49
C ARG A 57 5.81 -2.93 -0.75
N ALA A 58 4.72 -2.17 -0.61
CA ALA A 58 4.71 -0.72 -0.82
C ALA A 58 5.40 0.08 0.31
N LEU A 59 5.68 -0.55 1.46
CA LEU A 59 6.32 0.08 2.62
C LEU A 59 7.85 0.03 2.58
N SER A 60 8.44 -0.75 1.67
CA SER A 60 9.89 -0.91 1.51
C SER A 60 10.61 0.43 1.30
N GLU A 61 10.01 1.30 0.51
CA GLU A 61 10.56 2.60 0.15
C GLU A 61 10.16 3.72 1.11
N CYS A 62 9.16 3.49 1.98
CA CYS A 62 8.64 4.53 2.88
C CYS A 62 9.68 5.07 3.88
N ALA A 63 10.71 4.29 4.19
CA ALA A 63 11.79 4.73 5.07
C ALA A 63 12.77 5.69 4.36
N LYS A 64 12.82 5.70 3.03
CA LYS A 64 13.76 6.52 2.24
C LYS A 64 13.30 7.98 2.15
N THR A 65 12.00 8.24 2.22
CA THR A 65 11.44 9.58 2.13
C THR A 65 11.19 10.16 3.52
N LYS A 66 12.03 11.13 3.92
CA LYS A 66 11.84 11.89 5.16
C LYS A 66 10.46 12.57 5.16
N ASN A 67 9.80 12.64 6.31
CA ASN A 67 8.51 13.30 6.53
C ASN A 67 7.28 12.74 5.77
N GLN A 68 7.43 11.68 4.94
CA GLN A 68 6.29 11.09 4.21
C GLN A 68 5.14 10.62 5.12
N ASN A 69 5.44 10.29 6.38
CA ASN A 69 4.48 9.78 7.35
C ASN A 69 4.00 10.84 8.36
N ASP A 70 4.37 12.11 8.18
CA ASP A 70 4.09 13.15 9.18
C ASP A 70 2.61 13.53 9.26
N TRP A 71 1.83 13.26 8.21
CA TRP A 71 0.37 13.39 8.23
C TRP A 71 -0.31 12.45 9.24
N VAL A 72 0.37 11.38 9.70
CA VAL A 72 -0.09 10.49 10.78
C VAL A 72 0.53 10.87 12.13
N LYS A 73 1.77 11.37 12.13
CA LYS A 73 2.49 11.73 13.36
C LYS A 73 2.09 13.09 13.92
N SER A 74 1.65 14.00 13.07
CA SER A 74 1.21 15.33 13.47
C SER A 74 -0.06 15.21 14.30
N ARG A 75 -0.03 15.76 15.51
CA ARG A 75 -1.20 15.91 16.38
C ARG A 75 -2.10 16.98 15.78
N ASN A 76 -2.77 16.70 14.68
CA ASN A 76 -3.85 17.58 14.26
C ASN A 76 -5.01 17.38 15.26
N ARG A 77 -5.56 18.47 15.77
CA ARG A 77 -6.65 18.44 16.75
C ARG A 77 -8.03 18.27 16.09
N PHE A 78 -8.06 18.10 14.76
CA PHE A 78 -9.27 18.16 13.94
C PHE A 78 -9.67 16.80 13.36
N LEU A 79 -8.91 15.72 13.60
CA LEU A 79 -9.30 14.37 13.19
C LEU A 79 -10.19 13.70 14.24
N SER A 80 -11.29 13.11 13.79
CA SER A 80 -12.03 12.15 14.60
C SER A 80 -11.16 10.91 14.85
N GLY A 81 -11.43 10.18 15.95
CA GLY A 81 -10.75 8.92 16.22
C GLY A 81 -10.95 7.88 15.10
N LYS A 82 -12.12 7.91 14.44
CA LYS A 82 -12.42 7.07 13.27
C LYS A 82 -11.50 7.39 12.10
N ASP A 83 -11.30 8.68 11.81
CA ASP A 83 -10.43 9.09 10.72
C ASP A 83 -8.98 8.77 11.03
N PHE A 84 -8.53 8.99 12.27
CA PHE A 84 -7.20 8.60 12.71
C PHE A 84 -6.94 7.09 12.49
N ILE A 85 -7.89 6.22 12.84
CA ILE A 85 -7.79 4.77 12.58
C ILE A 85 -7.70 4.49 11.07
N ASN A 86 -8.49 5.18 10.25
CA ASN A 86 -8.45 5.00 8.80
C ASN A 86 -7.14 5.50 8.18
N LEU A 87 -6.56 6.58 8.70
CA LEU A 87 -5.24 7.07 8.31
C LEU A 87 -4.14 6.04 8.64
N ILE A 88 -4.19 5.46 9.85
CA ILE A 88 -3.28 4.37 10.23
C ILE A 88 -3.44 3.20 9.26
N LYS A 89 -4.67 2.73 9.01
CA LYS A 89 -4.94 1.64 8.05
C LYS A 89 -4.42 1.96 6.65
N THR A 90 -4.52 3.22 6.21
CA THR A 90 -3.98 3.66 4.91
C THR A 90 -2.46 3.55 4.92
N ARG A 91 -1.80 4.05 5.98
CA ARG A 91 -0.34 4.03 6.12
C ARG A 91 0.23 2.62 6.11
N ILE A 92 -0.42 1.66 6.78
CA ILE A 92 0.06 0.27 6.85
C ILE A 92 -0.57 -0.64 5.77
N ASN A 93 -1.19 -0.05 4.72
CA ASN A 93 -1.84 -0.77 3.63
C ASN A 93 -2.88 -1.82 4.08
N CYS A 94 -3.58 -1.53 5.18
CA CYS A 94 -4.56 -2.42 5.81
C CYS A 94 -6.03 -2.07 5.50
N LEU A 95 -6.27 -1.19 4.53
CA LEU A 95 -7.61 -0.95 4.03
C LEU A 95 -8.20 -2.21 3.36
N PRO A 96 -9.53 -2.41 3.40
CA PRO A 96 -10.18 -3.62 2.89
C PRO A 96 -10.26 -3.61 1.35
N THR A 97 -9.10 -3.75 0.71
CA THR A 97 -8.95 -3.93 -0.74
C THR A 97 -9.25 -5.37 -1.13
N ALA A 98 -9.66 -5.63 -2.38
CA ALA A 98 -9.95 -6.99 -2.85
C ALA A 98 -8.73 -7.91 -2.69
N SER A 99 -7.53 -7.41 -3.03
CA SER A 99 -6.28 -8.16 -2.85
C SER A 99 -6.04 -8.56 -1.39
N ARG A 100 -6.31 -7.65 -0.44
CA ARG A 100 -6.15 -7.94 1.00
C ARG A 100 -7.22 -8.89 1.53
N CYS A 101 -8.46 -8.71 1.08
CA CYS A 101 -9.62 -9.50 1.49
C CYS A 101 -9.65 -10.91 0.88
N ALA A 102 -8.79 -11.18 -0.10
CA ALA A 102 -8.58 -12.48 -0.73
C ALA A 102 -7.37 -13.24 -0.17
N ARG A 103 -6.71 -12.70 0.87
CA ARG A 103 -5.69 -13.47 1.62
C ARG A 103 -6.32 -14.74 2.19
N ASP A 104 -5.55 -15.82 2.11
CA ASP A 104 -5.93 -17.17 2.52
C ASP A 104 -7.22 -17.70 1.85
N ARG A 105 -7.61 -17.08 0.73
CA ARG A 105 -8.80 -17.43 -0.05
C ARG A 105 -8.44 -17.50 -1.55
N PRO A 106 -7.84 -18.60 -2.01
CA PRO A 106 -7.33 -18.71 -3.39
C PRO A 106 -8.41 -18.49 -4.46
N ALA A 107 -9.64 -18.92 -4.19
CA ALA A 107 -10.78 -18.78 -5.10
C ALA A 107 -11.39 -17.37 -5.14
N LYS A 108 -10.99 -16.48 -4.23
CA LYS A 108 -11.56 -15.12 -4.16
C LYS A 108 -10.85 -14.18 -5.11
N ASP A 109 -11.63 -13.40 -5.84
CA ASP A 109 -11.12 -12.43 -6.78
C ASP A 109 -10.27 -11.33 -6.09
N LYS A 110 -9.17 -10.97 -6.76
CA LYS A 110 -8.18 -9.98 -6.35
C LYS A 110 -8.19 -8.76 -7.26
N TYR A 111 -8.91 -8.80 -8.38
CA TYR A 111 -8.97 -7.71 -9.35
C TYR A 111 -9.79 -6.52 -8.84
N CYS A 112 -9.58 -5.37 -9.48
CA CYS A 112 -10.24 -4.14 -9.13
C CYS A 112 -11.76 -4.28 -9.25
N ARG A 113 -12.48 -3.98 -8.16
CA ARG A 113 -13.95 -3.98 -8.14
C ARG A 113 -14.57 -2.93 -9.05
N ALA A 114 -13.78 -1.99 -9.57
CA ALA A 114 -14.19 -1.03 -10.59
C ALA A 114 -13.95 -1.54 -12.03
N GLY A 115 -13.61 -2.82 -12.22
CA GLY A 115 -13.43 -3.43 -13.55
C GLY A 115 -12.07 -3.20 -14.19
N CYS A 116 -11.06 -2.70 -13.46
CA CYS A 116 -9.72 -2.53 -14.04
C CYS A 116 -8.99 -3.88 -14.20
N PRO A 117 -8.17 -4.06 -15.25
CA PRO A 117 -7.36 -5.27 -15.47
C PRO A 117 -6.11 -5.28 -14.58
N ARG A 118 -6.24 -4.92 -13.30
CA ARG A 118 -5.17 -4.84 -12.31
C ARG A 118 -5.68 -5.33 -10.97
N LYS A 119 -4.80 -5.94 -10.17
CA LYS A 119 -5.11 -6.33 -8.78
C LYS A 119 -5.50 -5.09 -7.97
N GLU A 120 -6.57 -5.20 -7.20
CA GLU A 120 -7.05 -4.14 -6.33
C GLU A 120 -6.15 -4.01 -5.10
N THR A 121 -5.08 -3.23 -5.26
CA THR A 121 -4.20 -2.81 -4.17
C THR A 121 -4.50 -1.37 -3.77
N LEU A 122 -4.06 -0.93 -2.59
CA LEU A 122 -4.21 0.47 -2.20
C LEU A 122 -3.47 1.40 -3.15
N ASN A 123 -2.30 0.99 -3.66
CA ASN A 123 -1.56 1.74 -4.67
C ASN A 123 -2.39 1.91 -5.95
N HIS A 124 -3.00 0.82 -6.45
CA HIS A 124 -3.90 0.91 -7.60
C HIS A 124 -5.06 1.88 -7.34
N ILE A 125 -5.77 1.74 -6.21
CA ILE A 125 -6.91 2.59 -5.86
C ILE A 125 -6.48 4.06 -5.74
N SER A 126 -5.37 4.36 -5.07
CA SER A 126 -4.98 5.73 -4.74
C SER A 126 -4.26 6.47 -5.86
N GLN A 127 -3.61 5.75 -6.79
CA GLN A 127 -2.76 6.34 -7.83
C GLN A 127 -3.29 6.17 -9.26
N ALA A 128 -3.98 5.06 -9.57
CA ALA A 128 -4.26 4.71 -10.98
C ALA A 128 -5.75 4.45 -11.30
N CYS A 129 -6.55 4.02 -10.32
CA CYS A 129 -7.92 3.55 -10.56
C CYS A 129 -8.81 4.68 -11.14
N PRO A 130 -9.56 4.45 -12.24
CA PRO A 130 -10.47 5.47 -12.79
C PRO A 130 -11.54 5.90 -11.79
N ARG A 131 -12.04 4.98 -10.96
CA ARG A 131 -13.05 5.26 -9.91
C ARG A 131 -12.64 6.38 -8.95
N THR A 132 -11.35 6.57 -8.71
CA THR A 132 -10.82 7.60 -7.80
C THR A 132 -10.14 8.75 -8.54
N HIS A 133 -10.22 8.80 -9.88
CA HIS A 133 -9.52 9.80 -10.68
C HIS A 133 -9.89 11.23 -10.29
N GLY A 134 -11.19 11.55 -10.21
CA GLY A 134 -11.64 12.88 -9.76
C GLY A 134 -11.10 13.24 -8.37
N LYS A 135 -11.10 12.29 -7.42
CA LYS A 135 -10.55 12.52 -6.08
C LYS A 135 -9.04 12.71 -6.07
N ARG A 136 -8.30 12.14 -7.03
CA ARG A 136 -6.87 12.43 -7.21
C ARG A 136 -6.66 13.86 -7.69
N ILE A 137 -7.47 14.31 -8.65
CA ILE A 137 -7.45 15.69 -9.14
C ILE A 137 -7.80 16.65 -7.99
N ASP A 138 -8.89 16.40 -7.26
CA ASP A 138 -9.28 17.22 -6.10
C ASP A 138 -8.14 17.35 -5.08
N ARG A 139 -7.45 16.23 -4.78
CA ARG A 139 -6.32 16.21 -3.85
C ARG A 139 -5.14 17.04 -4.36
N HIS A 140 -4.76 16.85 -5.62
CA HIS A 140 -3.69 17.60 -6.26
C HIS A 140 -4.00 19.09 -6.27
N ASN A 141 -5.19 19.47 -6.75
CA ASN A 141 -5.66 20.86 -6.77
C ASN A 141 -5.69 21.48 -5.36
N ALA A 142 -6.10 20.73 -4.34
CA ALA A 142 -6.09 21.22 -2.96
C ALA A 142 -4.68 21.56 -2.47
N VAL A 143 -3.69 20.71 -2.77
CA VAL A 143 -2.28 20.95 -2.41
C VAL A 143 -1.71 22.12 -3.21
N ALA A 144 -1.89 22.13 -4.53
CA ALA A 144 -1.42 23.21 -5.39
C ALA A 144 -2.01 24.56 -4.96
N ASN A 145 -3.33 24.64 -4.71
CA ASN A 145 -3.98 25.86 -4.25
C ASN A 145 -3.51 26.30 -2.86
N TYR A 146 -3.23 25.36 -1.95
CA TYR A 146 -2.68 25.68 -0.64
C TYR A 146 -1.28 26.32 -0.77
N ILE A 147 -0.41 25.74 -1.60
CA ILE A 147 0.93 26.26 -1.86
C ILE A 147 0.86 27.63 -2.53
N LYS A 148 0.01 27.76 -3.56
CA LYS A 148 -0.24 29.03 -4.26
C LYS A 148 -0.58 30.15 -3.29
N ARG A 149 -1.63 29.95 -2.46
CA ARG A 149 -2.06 30.95 -1.47
C ARG A 149 -0.94 31.31 -0.50
N ALA A 150 -0.17 30.31 -0.04
CA ALA A 150 0.94 30.55 0.88
C ALA A 150 2.07 31.38 0.24
N LEU A 151 2.31 31.23 -1.06
CA LEU A 151 3.30 32.00 -1.83
C LEU A 151 2.81 33.41 -2.14
N GLU A 152 1.56 33.56 -2.59
CA GLU A 152 0.92 34.86 -2.82
C GLU A 152 0.93 35.72 -1.55
N ASN A 153 0.57 35.13 -0.40
CA ASN A 153 0.65 35.81 0.91
C ASN A 153 2.07 36.25 1.30
N ARG A 154 3.12 35.66 0.69
CA ARG A 154 4.52 36.04 0.89
C ARG A 154 5.03 37.01 -0.19
N GLY A 155 4.13 37.52 -1.04
CA GLY A 155 4.44 38.49 -2.10
C GLY A 155 5.08 37.86 -3.35
N TYR A 156 4.84 36.58 -3.62
CA TYR A 156 5.18 35.98 -4.91
C TYR A 156 4.04 36.22 -5.90
N GLU A 157 4.39 36.48 -7.16
CA GLU A 157 3.48 36.34 -8.29
C GLU A 157 3.43 34.86 -8.68
N VAL A 158 2.24 34.23 -8.68
CA VAL A 158 2.11 32.78 -8.89
C VAL A 158 1.22 32.47 -10.08
N TYR A 159 1.74 31.68 -11.02
CA TYR A 159 1.02 31.16 -12.18
C TYR A 159 0.64 29.70 -11.95
N SER A 160 -0.60 29.32 -12.26
CA SER A 160 -1.13 27.96 -12.11
C SER A 160 -1.19 27.23 -13.44
N GLU A 161 -0.73 25.99 -13.45
CA GLU A 161 -0.62 25.13 -14.63
C GLU A 161 0.00 25.84 -15.86
N PRO A 162 1.05 26.67 -15.72
CA PRO A 162 1.56 27.40 -16.86
C PRO A 162 2.19 26.43 -17.86
N CYS A 163 1.95 26.72 -19.13
CA CYS A 163 2.45 25.95 -20.25
C CYS A 163 3.44 26.81 -21.04
N TYR A 164 4.66 26.31 -21.21
CA TYR A 164 5.67 26.95 -22.03
C TYR A 164 6.05 26.08 -23.24
N PRO A 165 6.03 26.64 -24.46
CA PRO A 165 6.64 25.99 -25.60
C PRO A 165 8.16 26.05 -25.47
N THR A 166 8.82 24.89 -25.58
CA THR A 166 10.29 24.79 -25.58
C THR A 166 10.75 24.05 -26.83
N SER A 167 12.05 24.13 -27.14
CA SER A 167 12.64 23.33 -28.23
C SER A 167 12.46 21.82 -28.04
N MET A 168 12.25 21.36 -26.80
CA MET A 168 11.97 19.97 -26.44
C MET A 168 10.46 19.68 -26.29
N GLY A 169 9.59 20.55 -26.80
CA GLY A 169 8.13 20.42 -26.71
C GLY A 169 7.49 21.22 -25.58
N LYS A 170 6.20 20.98 -25.37
CA LYS A 170 5.38 21.66 -24.36
C LYS A 170 5.79 21.21 -22.96
N ARG A 171 6.16 22.15 -22.09
CA ARG A 171 6.43 21.89 -20.66
C ARG A 171 5.33 22.53 -19.82
N THR A 172 4.66 21.71 -19.03
CA THR A 172 3.67 22.15 -18.04
C THR A 172 4.22 21.86 -16.66
N SER A 173 4.15 22.84 -15.77
CA SER A 173 4.39 22.69 -14.33
C SER A 173 3.12 23.02 -13.57
N ASP A 174 2.96 22.55 -12.34
CA ASP A 174 1.75 22.86 -11.56
C ASP A 174 1.70 24.31 -11.12
N LEU A 175 2.83 24.83 -10.64
CA LEU A 175 2.96 26.24 -10.25
C LEU A 175 4.31 26.81 -10.68
N ILE A 176 4.30 28.07 -11.10
CA ILE A 176 5.50 28.91 -11.16
C ILE A 176 5.30 30.10 -10.25
N ALA A 177 6.24 30.33 -9.34
CA ALA A 177 6.23 31.47 -8.44
C ALA A 177 7.45 32.36 -8.68
N LYS A 178 7.19 33.65 -8.93
CA LYS A 178 8.21 34.66 -9.22
C LYS A 178 8.25 35.69 -8.10
N LYS A 179 9.45 36.02 -7.64
CA LYS A 179 9.69 37.14 -6.73
C LYS A 179 11.09 37.69 -6.96
N GLU A 180 11.20 38.98 -7.22
CA GLU A 180 12.46 39.66 -7.57
C GLU A 180 13.17 38.92 -8.73
N SER A 181 14.41 38.47 -8.54
CA SER A 181 15.20 37.72 -9.50
C SER A 181 15.10 36.19 -9.34
N ARG A 182 14.15 35.71 -8.53
CA ARG A 182 13.96 34.27 -8.26
C ARG A 182 12.68 33.74 -8.89
N ILE A 183 12.81 32.58 -9.53
CA ILE A 183 11.70 31.80 -10.07
C ILE A 183 11.74 30.42 -9.42
N LEU A 184 10.62 30.00 -8.87
CA LEU A 184 10.41 28.66 -8.32
C LEU A 184 9.49 27.90 -9.26
N VAL A 185 9.91 26.71 -9.69
CA VAL A 185 9.09 25.76 -10.44
C VAL A 185 8.68 24.66 -9.48
N ILE A 186 7.37 24.41 -9.37
CA ILE A 186 6.80 23.52 -8.34
C ILE A 186 5.90 22.49 -9.02
N ASP A 187 6.05 21.24 -8.59
CA ASP A 187 5.28 20.05 -8.95
C ASP A 187 4.72 19.46 -7.65
N ALA A 188 3.40 19.21 -7.58
CA ALA A 188 2.59 19.09 -6.37
C ALA A 188 1.70 17.84 -6.32
#